data_AF-A0A1H7JHQ9-F1
#
_entry.id   AF-A0A1H7JHQ9-F1
#
_cell.length_a   1.000
_cell.length_b   1.000
_cell.length_c   1.000
_cell.angle_alpha   90.00
_cell.angle_beta   90.00
_cell.angle_gamma   90.00
#
_symmetry.space_group_name_H-M   'P 1'
#
loop_
_entity.id
_entity.type
_entity.pdbx_description
1 polymer ?
#
loop_
_entity_poly.entity_id
_entity_poly.type
_entity_poly.pdbx_seq_one_letter_code
_entity_poly.pdbx_strand_id
1 'polypeptide(L)'
;MRIACLTHAPRRRSTCATFLGGDGVADPDQSERLAQLEARIKKLKAKGAPKPHQEEHYSQAQLAWRMVIELVAGLLIGFGIGYGLDTLLGTIPVFLVIFTLLGLAAGVKTMMRSAAEIQRDIDRPGKGGDERAKDGD
;
A
#
# COMPACT_ATOMS: atom_id res chain seq x y z
N MET A 1 40.42 29.81 -29.66
CA MET A 1 40.74 28.76 -30.65
C MET A 1 41.69 27.75 -30.02
N ARG A 2 41.16 26.60 -29.56
CA ARG A 2 41.82 25.27 -29.50
C ARG A 2 40.85 24.27 -28.87
N ILE A 3 40.30 23.43 -29.74
CA ILE A 3 39.51 22.23 -29.45
C ILE A 3 40.50 21.07 -29.35
N ALA A 4 40.43 20.28 -28.28
CA ALA A 4 40.99 18.93 -28.14
C ALA A 4 39.98 18.18 -27.26
N CYS A 5 39.05 17.39 -27.77
CA CYS A 5 39.15 16.17 -28.57
C CYS A 5 39.90 15.02 -27.84
N LEU A 6 39.12 13.96 -27.60
CA LEU A 6 39.48 12.55 -27.35
C LEU A 6 39.87 12.08 -25.93
N THR A 7 38.88 11.43 -25.31
CA THR A 7 38.88 10.00 -24.95
C THR A 7 40.16 9.34 -24.44
N HIS A 8 40.16 8.91 -23.17
CA HIS A 8 40.67 7.58 -22.83
C HIS A 8 40.04 7.03 -21.54
N ALA A 9 39.28 5.95 -21.68
CA ALA A 9 39.03 5.00 -20.58
C ALA A 9 40.22 4.03 -20.52
N PRO A 10 40.53 3.42 -19.36
CA PRO A 10 40.01 2.07 -19.19
C PRO A 10 39.56 1.72 -17.76
N ARG A 11 38.59 0.80 -17.69
CA ARG A 11 38.22 0.03 -16.48
C ARG A 11 39.40 -0.79 -15.99
N ARG A 12 39.78 -0.67 -14.72
CA ARG A 12 40.61 -1.67 -14.04
C ARG A 12 39.72 -2.60 -13.21
N ARG A 13 39.31 -3.71 -13.82
CA ARG A 13 38.96 -4.94 -13.09
C ARG A 13 40.26 -5.45 -12.51
N SER A 14 40.34 -5.56 -11.19
CA SER A 14 41.33 -6.39 -10.52
C SER A 14 40.59 -7.54 -9.88
N THR A 15 40.42 -8.59 -10.67
CA THR A 15 40.08 -9.93 -10.18
C THR A 15 41.36 -10.51 -9.58
N CYS A 16 41.48 -10.50 -8.26
CA CYS A 16 42.42 -11.34 -7.53
C CYS A 16 41.93 -11.44 -6.08
N ALA A 17 41.21 -12.52 -5.77
CA ALA A 17 40.98 -13.13 -4.44
C ALA A 17 39.60 -13.78 -4.42
N THR A 18 39.48 -14.92 -5.10
CA THR A 18 38.42 -15.89 -4.81
C THR A 18 38.94 -16.77 -3.69
N PHE A 19 38.06 -17.14 -2.75
CA PHE A 19 38.22 -18.20 -1.73
C PHE A 19 39.03 -17.86 -0.47
N LEU A 20 38.34 -17.47 0.61
CA LEU A 20 38.55 -17.94 1.99
C LEU A 20 37.39 -17.43 2.88
N GLY A 21 36.70 -18.36 3.54
CA GLY A 21 36.09 -18.14 4.87
C GLY A 21 34.76 -17.38 4.95
N GLY A 22 33.67 -18.12 5.14
CA GLY A 22 32.54 -17.64 5.94
C GLY A 22 32.87 -17.67 7.44
N ASP A 23 32.05 -16.94 8.21
CA ASP A 23 31.90 -16.96 9.68
C ASP A 23 32.87 -16.12 10.52
N GLY A 24 32.39 -14.97 11.04
CA GLY A 24 33.12 -14.16 12.04
C GLY A 24 32.79 -12.68 12.04
N VAL A 25 31.64 -12.33 12.61
CA VAL A 25 31.07 -10.97 12.64
C VAL A 25 31.82 -10.09 13.66
N ALA A 26 32.79 -9.29 13.20
CA ALA A 26 33.21 -7.99 13.78
C ALA A 26 34.54 -7.50 13.13
N ASP A 27 34.55 -7.24 11.82
CA ASP A 27 35.66 -6.47 11.25
C ASP A 27 35.47 -4.99 11.63
N PRO A 28 36.47 -4.33 12.26
CA PRO A 28 36.35 -2.94 12.69
C PRO A 28 35.98 -2.00 11.52
N ASP A 29 36.45 -2.27 10.30
CA ASP A 29 36.15 -1.45 9.12
C ASP A 29 34.66 -1.52 8.72
N GLN A 30 34.04 -2.69 8.84
CA GLN A 30 32.60 -2.82 8.59
C GLN A 30 31.77 -2.06 9.62
N SER A 31 32.19 -2.05 10.88
CA SER A 31 31.51 -1.29 11.93
C SER A 31 31.57 0.21 11.70
N GLU A 32 32.71 0.72 11.20
CA GLU A 32 32.86 2.13 10.83
C GLU A 32 32.00 2.51 9.63
N ARG A 33 31.91 1.63 8.62
CA ARG A 33 31.06 1.86 7.44
C ARG A 33 29.58 1.85 7.82
N LEU A 34 29.17 0.97 8.72
CA LEU A 34 27.80 0.95 9.27
C LEU A 34 27.51 2.21 10.08
N ALA A 35 28.42 2.63 10.97
CA ALA A 35 28.28 3.86 11.75
C ALA A 35 28.17 5.11 10.86
N GLN A 36 28.92 5.18 9.76
CA GLN A 36 28.80 6.26 8.78
C GLN A 36 27.46 6.22 8.04
N LEU A 37 26.96 5.04 7.67
CA LEU A 37 25.64 4.87 7.05
C LEU A 37 24.53 5.26 8.04
N GLU A 38 24.61 4.84 9.30
CA GLU A 38 23.69 5.23 10.36
C GLU A 38 23.69 6.74 10.58
N ALA A 39 24.86 7.39 10.63
CA ALA A 39 24.96 8.83 10.75
C ALA A 39 24.32 9.56 9.56
N ARG A 40 24.46 9.04 8.34
CA ARG A 40 23.81 9.58 7.13
C ARG A 40 22.30 9.35 7.16
N ILE A 41 21.83 8.16 7.54
CA ILE A 41 20.41 7.83 7.69
C ILE A 41 19.79 8.69 8.79
N LYS A 42 20.46 8.91 9.92
CA LYS A 42 19.98 9.75 11.03
C LYS A 42 19.87 11.21 10.60
N LYS A 43 20.84 11.72 9.82
CA LYS A 43 20.79 13.07 9.22
C LYS A 43 19.66 13.22 8.19
N LEU A 44 19.36 12.18 7.41
CA LEU A 44 18.27 12.19 6.43
C LEU A 44 16.89 11.97 7.08
N LYS A 45 16.77 11.07 8.06
CA LYS A 45 15.58 10.90 8.92
C LYS A 45 15.27 12.18 9.71
N ALA A 46 16.29 12.90 10.18
CA ALA A 46 16.08 14.18 10.86
C ALA A 46 15.59 15.30 9.92
N LYS A 47 15.89 15.21 8.62
CA LYS A 47 15.51 16.20 7.59
C LYS A 47 14.27 15.80 6.77
N GLY A 48 13.85 14.55 6.86
CA GLY A 48 12.79 13.98 6.04
C GLY A 48 12.39 12.60 6.53
N ALA A 49 12.03 12.48 7.81
CA ALA A 49 11.29 11.31 8.27
C ALA A 49 9.98 11.26 7.47
N PRO A 50 9.74 10.23 6.64
CA PRO A 50 8.36 9.88 6.37
C PRO A 50 7.80 9.50 7.74
N LYS A 51 6.86 10.32 8.25
CA LYS A 51 6.12 9.96 9.46
C LYS A 51 5.59 8.53 9.27
N PRO A 52 5.48 7.71 10.34
CA PRO A 52 4.80 6.41 10.29
C PRO A 52 3.29 6.50 9.98
N HIS A 53 2.83 7.62 9.42
CA HIS A 53 1.46 7.88 8.99
C HIS A 53 1.06 7.12 7.72
N GLN A 54 1.99 6.44 7.05
CA GLN A 54 1.63 5.65 5.88
C GLN A 54 0.65 4.53 6.24
N GLU A 55 0.79 3.87 7.38
CA GLU A 55 -0.13 2.78 7.76
C GLU A 55 -1.55 3.28 8.07
N GLU A 56 -1.70 4.47 8.66
CA GLU A 56 -3.02 5.10 8.86
C GLU A 56 -3.63 5.64 7.56
N HIS A 57 -2.84 6.31 6.70
CA HIS A 57 -3.35 6.83 5.43
C HIS A 57 -3.67 5.72 4.42
N TYR A 58 -2.93 4.61 4.41
CA TYR A 58 -3.26 3.45 3.59
C TYR A 58 -4.55 2.77 4.07
N SER A 59 -4.80 2.72 5.38
CA SER A 59 -6.06 2.21 5.92
C SER A 59 -7.24 3.06 5.43
N GLN A 60 -7.16 4.38 5.55
CA GLN A 60 -8.24 5.29 5.10
C GLN A 60 -8.44 5.27 3.58
N ALA A 61 -7.36 5.21 2.79
CA ALA A 61 -7.44 5.11 1.34
C ALA A 61 -8.04 3.77 0.88
N GLN A 62 -7.67 2.66 1.53
CA GLN A 62 -8.21 1.34 1.24
C GLN A 62 -9.71 1.25 1.55
N LEU A 63 -10.15 1.90 2.63
CA LEU A 63 -11.58 1.99 2.98
C LEU A 63 -12.36 2.78 1.93
N ALA A 64 -11.85 3.95 1.52
CA ALA A 64 -12.49 4.76 0.50
C ALA A 64 -12.58 4.02 -0.86
N TRP A 65 -11.51 3.35 -1.26
CA TRP A 65 -11.49 2.55 -2.49
C TRP A 65 -12.45 1.37 -2.42
N ARG A 66 -12.53 0.65 -1.28
CA ARG A 66 -13.51 -0.43 -1.08
C ARG A 66 -14.95 0.04 -1.27
N MET A 67 -15.32 1.22 -0.77
CA MET A 67 -16.67 1.77 -0.99
C MET A 67 -16.98 1.99 -2.48
N VAL A 68 -15.99 2.43 -3.26
CA VAL A 68 -16.13 2.56 -4.72
C VAL A 68 -16.32 1.19 -5.36
N ILE A 69 -15.49 0.20 -4.99
CA ILE A 69 -15.58 -1.15 -5.54
C ILE A 69 -16.94 -1.79 -5.18
N GLU A 70 -17.45 -1.57 -3.97
CA GLU A 70 -18.76 -2.07 -3.54
C GLU A 70 -19.90 -1.51 -4.40
N LEU A 71 -19.88 -0.20 -4.69
CA LEU A 71 -20.85 0.44 -5.56
C LEU A 71 -20.73 -0.07 -7.01
N VAL A 72 -19.50 -0.14 -7.54
CA VAL A 72 -19.22 -0.61 -8.91
C VAL A 72 -19.57 -2.09 -9.06
N ALA A 73 -19.27 -2.93 -8.07
CA ALA A 73 -19.62 -4.35 -8.08
C ALA A 73 -21.14 -4.55 -8.13
N GLY A 74 -21.91 -3.83 -7.30
CA GLY A 74 -23.38 -3.88 -7.34
C GLY A 74 -23.93 -3.47 -8.71
N LEU A 75 -23.40 -2.39 -9.29
CA LEU A 75 -23.82 -1.92 -10.62
C LEU A 75 -23.45 -2.90 -11.74
N LEU A 76 -22.22 -3.44 -11.73
CA LEU A 76 -21.77 -4.41 -12.73
C LEU A 76 -22.54 -5.73 -12.65
N ILE A 77 -22.86 -6.20 -11.45
CA ILE A 77 -23.68 -7.41 -11.27
C ILE A 77 -25.11 -7.15 -11.78
N GLY A 78 -25.72 -6.02 -11.41
CA GLY A 78 -27.06 -5.66 -11.89
C GLY A 78 -27.11 -5.49 -13.41
N PHE A 79 -26.14 -4.76 -13.98
CA PHE A 79 -26.03 -4.57 -15.42
C PHE A 79 -25.73 -5.88 -16.16
N GLY A 80 -24.80 -6.69 -15.65
CA GLY A 80 -24.44 -7.97 -16.26
C GLY A 80 -25.60 -8.95 -16.30
N ILE A 81 -26.35 -9.08 -15.19
CA ILE A 81 -27.54 -9.94 -15.12
C ILE A 81 -28.65 -9.37 -16.01
N GLY A 82 -28.92 -8.07 -15.95
CA GLY A 82 -29.95 -7.42 -16.74
C GLY A 82 -29.70 -7.53 -18.24
N TYR A 83 -28.46 -7.29 -18.68
CA TYR A 83 -28.04 -7.46 -20.06
C TYR A 83 -28.08 -8.93 -20.52
N GLY A 84 -27.66 -9.86 -19.66
CA GLY A 84 -27.76 -11.29 -19.94
C GLY A 84 -29.22 -11.74 -20.12
N LEU A 85 -30.13 -11.35 -19.23
CA LEU A 85 -31.54 -11.73 -19.34
C LEU A 85 -32.21 -11.11 -20.57
N ASP A 86 -31.99 -9.82 -20.84
CA ASP A 86 -32.63 -9.16 -21.98
C ASP A 86 -32.13 -9.74 -23.32
N THR A 87 -30.84 -10.12 -23.42
CA THR A 87 -30.31 -10.75 -24.63
C THR A 87 -30.83 -12.16 -24.88
N LEU A 88 -31.08 -12.93 -23.82
CA LEU A 88 -31.63 -14.29 -23.92
C LEU A 88 -33.14 -14.30 -24.17
N LEU A 89 -33.88 -13.38 -23.54
CA LEU A 89 -35.34 -13.34 -23.59
C LEU A 89 -35.88 -12.47 -24.74
N GLY A 90 -35.01 -11.72 -25.43
CA GLY A 90 -35.40 -10.80 -26.50
C GLY A 90 -36.35 -9.71 -26.01
N THR A 91 -36.39 -9.48 -24.70
CA THR A 91 -37.22 -8.48 -24.09
C THR A 91 -36.67 -7.09 -24.42
N ILE A 92 -37.58 -6.13 -24.49
CA ILE A 92 -37.28 -4.69 -24.40
C ILE A 92 -36.35 -4.49 -23.17
N PRO A 93 -35.47 -3.46 -23.08
CA PRO A 93 -34.51 -3.24 -21.97
C PRO A 93 -35.15 -2.99 -20.59
N VAL A 94 -36.10 -3.82 -20.19
CA VAL A 94 -36.92 -3.76 -18.99
C VAL A 94 -36.16 -4.48 -17.87
N PHE A 95 -35.63 -5.68 -18.11
CA PHE A 95 -34.82 -6.35 -17.10
C PHE A 95 -33.52 -5.60 -16.85
N LEU A 96 -32.90 -5.04 -17.88
CA LEU A 96 -31.74 -4.16 -17.72
C LEU A 96 -32.06 -3.01 -16.78
N VAL A 97 -33.16 -2.27 -16.99
CA VAL A 97 -33.51 -1.14 -16.10
C VAL A 97 -33.78 -1.63 -14.67
N ILE A 98 -34.61 -2.67 -14.49
CA ILE A 98 -34.98 -3.16 -13.15
C ILE A 98 -33.75 -3.69 -12.40
N PHE A 99 -32.94 -4.55 -13.03
CA PHE A 99 -31.75 -5.12 -12.39
C PHE A 99 -30.66 -4.08 -12.16
N THR A 100 -30.53 -3.06 -13.01
CA THR A 100 -29.59 -1.96 -12.78
C THR A 100 -30.01 -1.13 -11.57
N LEU A 101 -31.30 -0.83 -11.42
CA LEU A 101 -31.82 -0.14 -10.22
C LEU A 101 -31.65 -0.98 -8.96
N LEU A 102 -31.93 -2.28 -9.03
CA LEU A 102 -31.69 -3.21 -7.91
C LEU A 102 -30.20 -3.35 -7.57
N GLY A 103 -29.32 -3.39 -8.58
CA GLY A 103 -27.88 -3.44 -8.41
C GLY A 103 -27.32 -2.17 -7.77
N LEU A 104 -27.81 -1.00 -8.19
CA LEU A 104 -27.48 0.28 -7.56
C LEU A 104 -27.99 0.32 -6.11
N ALA A 105 -29.23 -0.09 -5.84
CA ALA A 105 -29.77 -0.15 -4.48
C ALA A 105 -28.96 -1.11 -3.59
N ALA A 106 -28.56 -2.26 -4.11
CA ALA A 106 -27.69 -3.19 -3.42
C ALA A 106 -26.29 -2.59 -3.13
N GLY A 107 -25.68 -1.93 -4.11
CA GLY A 107 -24.37 -1.28 -3.96
C GLY A 107 -24.37 -0.13 -2.95
N VAL A 108 -25.43 0.69 -2.94
CA VAL A 108 -25.59 1.73 -1.92
C VAL A 108 -25.81 1.12 -0.54
N LYS A 109 -26.61 0.05 -0.44
CA LYS A 109 -26.86 -0.66 0.83
C LYS A 109 -25.58 -1.27 1.40
N THR A 110 -24.71 -1.85 0.58
CA THR A 110 -23.41 -2.39 1.03
C THR A 110 -22.50 -1.27 1.52
N MET A 111 -22.43 -0.16 0.78
CA MET A 111 -21.64 1.01 1.18
C MET A 111 -22.09 1.57 2.53
N MET A 112 -23.40 1.71 2.75
CA MET A 112 -23.96 2.16 4.03
C MET A 112 -23.67 1.18 5.18
N ARG A 113 -23.68 -0.12 4.89
CA ARG A 113 -23.32 -1.14 5.87
C ARG A 113 -21.84 -1.03 6.26
N SER A 114 -20.96 -0.88 5.28
CA SER A 114 -19.52 -0.71 5.49
C SER A 114 -19.24 0.56 6.30
N ALA A 115 -19.90 1.68 5.97
CA ALA A 115 -19.80 2.91 6.76
C ALA A 115 -20.26 2.73 8.22
N ALA A 116 -21.34 1.97 8.45
CA ALA A 116 -21.83 1.69 9.79
C ALA A 116 -20.92 0.76 10.61
N GLU A 117 -20.28 -0.23 9.97
CA GLU A 117 -19.25 -1.07 10.63
C GLU A 117 -18.02 -0.23 11.02
N ILE A 118 -17.55 0.64 10.12
CA ILE A 118 -16.41 1.54 10.39
C ILE A 118 -16.74 2.52 11.53
N GLN A 119 -17.93 3.12 11.55
CA GLN A 119 -18.34 4.03 12.62
C GLN A 119 -18.33 3.33 13.99
N ARG A 120 -18.79 2.08 14.05
CA ARG A 120 -18.78 1.27 15.29
C ARG A 120 -17.38 0.92 15.76
N ASP A 121 -16.46 0.66 14.83
CA ASP A 121 -15.06 0.38 15.14
C ASP A 121 -14.33 1.64 15.66
N ILE A 122 -14.66 2.83 15.11
CA ILE A 122 -14.14 4.12 15.58
C ILE A 122 -14.68 4.48 16.97
N ASP A 123 -15.98 4.24 17.23
CA ASP A 123 -16.63 4.58 18.51
C ASP A 123 -16.31 3.59 19.65
N ARG A 124 -15.58 2.49 19.37
CA ARG A 124 -15.13 1.57 20.42
C ARG A 124 -13.86 2.12 21.06
N PRO A 125 -13.89 2.63 22.32
CA PRO A 125 -12.66 2.99 23.01
C PRO A 125 -11.81 1.72 23.20
N GLY A 126 -10.63 1.66 22.60
CA GLY A 126 -9.60 0.67 22.96
C GLY A 126 -9.30 0.79 24.46
N LYS A 127 -9.08 -0.27 25.26
CA LYS A 127 -8.42 -1.55 24.98
C LYS A 127 -7.25 -1.43 24.00
N GLY A 128 -6.37 -0.46 24.27
CA GLY A 128 -5.15 -0.23 23.50
C GLY A 128 -4.08 0.55 24.26
N GLY A 129 -4.04 0.52 25.60
CA GLY A 129 -3.07 1.34 26.33
C GLY A 129 -2.91 1.12 27.84
N ASP A 130 -3.18 -0.06 28.40
CA ASP A 130 -3.02 -0.28 29.86
C ASP A 130 -2.07 -1.45 30.21
N GLU A 131 -1.03 -1.67 29.40
CA GLU A 131 0.05 -2.64 29.68
C GLU A 131 1.43 -1.97 29.87
N ARG A 132 1.48 -0.66 30.17
CA ARG A 132 2.73 0.07 30.51
C ARG A 132 2.76 0.64 31.93
N ALA A 133 1.96 0.11 32.85
CA ALA A 133 1.92 0.58 34.25
C ALA A 133 2.28 -0.51 35.28
N LYS A 134 2.98 -1.58 34.87
CA LYS A 134 3.40 -2.67 35.76
C LYS A 134 4.85 -3.08 35.50
N ASP A 135 5.79 -2.17 35.69
CA ASP A 135 7.18 -2.49 36.00
C ASP A 135 7.85 -1.23 36.58
N GLY A 136 7.99 -1.17 37.90
CA GLY A 136 8.69 -0.07 38.57
C GLY A 136 8.09 0.39 39.90
N ASP A 137 8.03 -0.51 40.88
CA ASP A 137 8.32 -0.19 42.29
C ASP A 137 9.02 -1.41 42.92
#